data_AF-A0A0D3HMK5-F1
#
_entry.id   AF-A0A0D3HMK5-F1
#
_cell.length_a   1.000
_cell.length_b   1.000
_cell.length_c   1.000
_cell.angle_alpha   90.00
_cell.angle_beta   90.00
_cell.angle_gamma   90.00
#
_symmetry.space_group_name_H-M   'P 1'
#
loop_
_entity.id
_entity.type
_entity.pdbx_description
1 polymer ?
#
loop_
_entity_poly.entity_id
_entity_poly.type
_entity_poly.pdbx_seq_one_letter_code
_entity_poly.pdbx_strand_id
1 'polypeptide(L)'
;MYFAVSSGAKELTLDLRPQRFIHYRNIQYNFPSSNFATPMPTSVEHLKLLFCYLRPSPTFFGLSNLKTLELSFVRITKEDLESLLSYTFSLQELKLSQCPNIDHLRIPDVPSKFNYLDIDLCWIRALEIHIQNLVIFNYHGSVRFRIIQGEGSLFKEARFQFSCGDAIEYAITEMAPALPNLETLFLIGFSKVCEWNQLL
;
A
#
# COMPACT_ATOMS: atom_id res chain seq x y z
N MET A 1 -7.28 -6.78 18.06
CA MET A 1 -6.53 -8.03 18.25
C MET A 1 -7.09 -8.90 19.36
N TYR A 2 -7.28 -8.47 20.61
CA TYR A 2 -7.89 -9.33 21.65
C TYR A 2 -9.21 -9.97 21.18
N PHE A 3 -10.16 -9.18 20.68
CA PHE A 3 -11.39 -9.69 20.07
C PHE A 3 -11.12 -10.73 18.98
N ALA A 4 -10.18 -10.47 18.07
CA ALA A 4 -9.89 -11.37 16.97
C ALA A 4 -9.28 -12.69 17.45
N VAL A 5 -8.41 -12.64 18.45
CA VAL A 5 -7.85 -13.84 19.10
C VAL A 5 -8.95 -14.62 19.83
N SER A 6 -9.81 -13.94 20.59
CA SER A 6 -10.85 -14.61 21.39
C SER A 6 -11.99 -15.18 20.54
N SER A 7 -12.32 -14.52 19.43
CA SER A 7 -13.40 -14.94 18.54
C SER A 7 -12.95 -15.84 17.40
N GLY A 8 -11.64 -15.89 17.11
CA GLY A 8 -11.13 -16.53 15.89
C GLY A 8 -11.49 -15.76 14.61
N ALA A 9 -11.77 -14.45 14.71
CA ALA A 9 -12.12 -13.64 13.55
C ALA A 9 -10.98 -13.63 12.52
N LYS A 10 -11.34 -13.81 11.24
CA LYS A 10 -10.41 -13.78 10.12
C LYS A 10 -10.34 -12.44 9.42
N GLU A 11 -11.37 -11.61 9.58
CA GLU A 11 -11.44 -10.29 8.98
C GLU A 11 -11.67 -9.25 10.07
N LEU A 12 -10.92 -8.15 9.98
CA LEU A 12 -11.09 -7.00 10.82
C LEU A 12 -11.09 -5.75 9.94
N THR A 13 -12.25 -5.12 9.85
CA THR A 13 -12.40 -3.81 9.23
C THR A 13 -12.67 -2.77 10.30
N LEU A 14 -11.87 -1.72 10.35
CA LEU A 14 -12.11 -0.55 11.16
C LEU A 14 -12.27 0.67 10.26
N ASP A 15 -13.51 1.13 10.14
CA ASP A 15 -13.88 2.28 9.34
C ASP A 15 -14.21 3.46 10.24
N LEU A 16 -13.30 4.42 10.29
CA LEU A 16 -13.44 5.62 11.12
C LEU A 16 -13.71 6.85 10.26
N ARG A 17 -14.40 6.65 9.14
CA ARG A 17 -14.84 7.74 8.29
C ARG A 17 -15.60 8.78 9.11
N PRO A 18 -15.17 10.05 9.08
CA PRO A 18 -15.86 11.11 9.78
C PRO A 18 -17.23 11.35 9.13
N GLN A 19 -18.25 11.63 9.95
CA GLN A 19 -19.62 11.89 9.46
C GLN A 19 -19.70 13.10 8.51
N ARG A 20 -18.74 14.02 8.59
CA ARG A 20 -18.58 15.15 7.68
C ARG A 20 -17.25 15.03 6.98
N PHE A 21 -17.17 15.46 5.71
CA PHE A 21 -15.90 15.56 4.99
C PHE A 21 -14.96 16.51 5.75
N ILE A 22 -14.08 15.93 6.57
CA ILE A 22 -12.93 16.61 7.12
C ILE A 22 -11.73 16.19 6.28
N HIS A 23 -10.88 17.17 5.98
CA HIS A 23 -9.60 16.91 5.34
C HIS A 23 -8.85 15.83 6.12
N TYR A 24 -8.14 14.91 5.45
CA TYR A 24 -7.33 13.88 6.14
C TYR A 24 -6.33 14.46 7.16
N ARG A 25 -5.99 15.77 7.03
CA ARG A 25 -5.19 16.52 8.01
C ARG A 25 -5.86 16.62 9.40
N ASN A 26 -7.15 16.36 9.49
CA ASN A 26 -7.95 16.47 10.71
C ASN A 26 -8.28 15.10 11.33
N ILE A 27 -7.71 13.99 10.82
CA ILE A 27 -7.88 12.69 11.48
C ILE A 27 -7.19 12.77 12.86
N GLN A 28 -7.93 12.46 13.92
CA GLN A 28 -7.43 12.52 15.31
C GLN A 28 -7.39 11.15 16.00
N TYR A 29 -7.96 10.11 15.37
CA TYR A 29 -8.03 8.80 16.01
C TYR A 29 -6.70 8.06 15.91
N ASN A 30 -6.08 7.83 17.05
CA ASN A 30 -4.92 6.95 17.18
C ASN A 30 -5.40 5.50 17.29
N PHE A 31 -5.06 4.68 16.30
CA PHE A 31 -5.29 3.25 16.34
C PHE A 31 -4.56 2.66 17.56
N PRO A 32 -5.24 1.93 18.45
CA PRO A 32 -4.68 1.52 19.73
C PRO A 32 -3.72 0.32 19.59
N SER A 33 -2.62 0.52 18.88
CA SER A 33 -1.61 -0.49 18.54
C SER A 33 -0.97 -1.16 19.75
N SER A 34 -0.79 -0.43 20.85
CA SER A 34 -0.20 -0.90 22.11
C SER A 34 -1.09 -1.86 22.89
N ASN A 35 -2.42 -1.76 22.74
CA ASN A 35 -3.39 -2.59 23.46
C ASN A 35 -3.60 -3.96 22.78
N PHE A 36 -2.79 -4.25 21.77
CA PHE A 36 -2.87 -5.44 20.94
C PHE A 36 -1.71 -6.41 21.14
N ALA A 37 -0.88 -6.20 22.16
CA ALA A 37 0.13 -7.15 22.59
C ALA A 37 -0.55 -8.45 23.08
N THR A 38 -0.76 -9.40 22.18
CA THR A 38 -1.16 -10.75 22.53
C THR A 38 0.04 -11.67 22.33
N PRO A 39 0.38 -12.54 23.30
CA PRO A 39 1.47 -13.51 23.13
C PRO A 39 1.15 -14.57 22.06
N MET A 40 -0.11 -14.65 21.62
CA MET A 40 -0.56 -15.57 20.59
C MET A 40 -0.77 -14.83 19.25
N PRO A 41 -0.39 -15.46 18.12
CA PRO A 41 -0.74 -14.94 16.80
C PRO A 41 -2.25 -14.93 16.60
N THR A 42 -2.73 -13.93 15.87
CA THR A 42 -4.14 -13.79 15.58
C THR A 42 -4.54 -14.65 14.38
N SER A 43 -5.82 -14.99 14.30
CA SER A 43 -6.44 -15.63 13.14
C SER A 43 -6.74 -14.66 11.99
N VAL A 44 -6.40 -13.38 12.12
CA VAL A 44 -6.75 -12.36 11.13
C VAL A 44 -5.96 -12.60 9.85
N GLU A 45 -6.69 -12.84 8.78
CA GLU A 45 -6.20 -12.99 7.42
C GLU A 45 -6.41 -11.70 6.60
N HIS A 46 -7.41 -10.87 6.96
CA HIS A 46 -7.72 -9.62 6.26
C HIS A 46 -7.86 -8.46 7.25
N LEU A 47 -7.05 -7.42 7.08
CA LEU A 47 -7.08 -6.22 7.90
C LEU A 47 -7.31 -5.00 7.01
N LYS A 48 -8.42 -4.30 7.26
CA LYS A 48 -8.77 -3.07 6.57
C LYS A 48 -8.92 -1.93 7.56
N LEU A 49 -8.13 -0.88 7.39
CA LEU A 49 -8.16 0.30 8.26
C LEU A 49 -8.46 1.53 7.42
N LEU A 50 -9.42 2.33 7.86
CA LEU A 50 -9.78 3.57 7.21
C LEU A 50 -9.79 4.74 8.21
N PHE A 51 -9.23 5.88 7.79
CA PHE A 51 -9.30 7.16 8.52
C PHE A 51 -8.73 7.10 9.96
N CYS A 52 -7.51 6.57 10.12
CA CYS A 52 -6.84 6.52 11.43
C CYS A 52 -5.36 6.88 11.36
N TYR A 53 -4.75 7.11 12.52
CA TYR A 53 -3.30 7.14 12.69
C TYR A 53 -2.83 5.77 13.18
N LEU A 54 -1.90 5.14 12.46
CA LEU A 54 -1.36 3.83 12.79
C LEU A 54 0.14 3.97 13.14
N ARG A 55 0.49 3.61 14.37
CA ARG A 55 1.86 3.38 14.83
C ARG A 55 2.01 1.93 15.23
N PRO A 56 2.54 1.04 14.38
CA PRO A 56 2.78 -0.34 14.74
C PRO A 56 3.62 -0.44 16.01
N SER A 57 3.13 -1.16 17.00
CA SER A 57 3.92 -1.50 18.18
C SER A 57 4.87 -2.64 17.82
N PRO A 58 6.06 -2.75 18.45
CA PRO A 58 6.89 -3.95 18.35
C PRO A 58 6.14 -5.25 18.66
N THR A 59 4.97 -5.18 19.30
CA THR A 59 4.12 -6.33 19.62
C THR A 59 3.18 -6.78 18.48
N PHE A 60 3.26 -6.17 17.28
CA PHE A 60 2.44 -6.51 16.10
C PHE A 60 2.72 -7.88 15.47
N PHE A 61 3.62 -8.69 16.04
CA PHE A 61 3.92 -10.07 15.64
C PHE A 61 2.67 -10.96 15.43
N GLY A 62 1.52 -10.59 15.99
CA GLY A 62 0.28 -11.33 15.85
C GLY A 62 -0.36 -11.35 14.46
N LEU A 63 0.22 -10.69 13.45
CA LEU A 63 -0.30 -10.64 12.07
C LEU A 63 0.40 -11.62 11.10
N SER A 64 1.05 -12.66 11.61
CA SER A 64 1.75 -13.65 10.78
C SER A 64 0.85 -14.37 9.75
N ASN A 65 -0.46 -14.47 10.03
CA ASN A 65 -1.46 -15.06 9.14
C ASN A 65 -2.08 -14.07 8.15
N LEU A 66 -1.72 -12.79 8.22
CA LEU A 66 -2.32 -11.75 7.39
C LEU A 66 -1.99 -11.99 5.92
N LYS A 67 -3.03 -12.08 5.09
CA LYS A 67 -2.98 -12.22 3.64
C LYS A 67 -3.27 -10.91 2.92
N THR A 68 -4.15 -10.09 3.46
CA THR A 68 -4.51 -8.79 2.87
C THR A 68 -4.38 -7.68 3.89
N LEU A 69 -3.64 -6.63 3.52
CA LEU A 69 -3.58 -5.37 4.26
C LEU A 69 -4.12 -4.23 3.38
N GLU A 70 -5.21 -3.61 3.81
CA GLU A 70 -5.81 -2.45 3.14
C GLU A 70 -5.79 -1.23 4.06
N LEU A 71 -5.09 -0.18 3.65
CA LEU A 71 -4.99 1.08 4.38
C LEU A 71 -5.56 2.20 3.50
N SER A 72 -6.61 2.86 3.96
CA SER A 72 -7.25 3.98 3.24
C SER A 72 -7.32 5.23 4.11
N PHE A 73 -6.76 6.35 3.66
CA PHE A 73 -6.65 7.57 4.48
C PHE A 73 -5.98 7.32 5.84
N VAL A 74 -5.10 6.32 5.91
CA VAL A 74 -4.37 6.00 7.13
C VAL A 74 -3.08 6.79 7.14
N ARG A 75 -2.82 7.47 8.25
CA ARG A 75 -1.53 8.09 8.52
C ARG A 75 -0.61 7.08 9.19
N ILE A 76 0.38 6.63 8.45
CA ILE A 76 1.46 5.74 8.87
C ILE A 76 2.76 6.29 8.27
N THR A 77 3.88 6.23 9.00
CA THR A 77 5.17 6.62 8.42
C THR A 77 5.71 5.49 7.54
N LYS A 78 6.70 5.81 6.71
CA LYS A 78 7.45 4.80 5.95
C LYS A 78 7.99 3.70 6.87
N GLU A 79 8.70 4.09 7.92
CA GLU A 79 9.40 3.18 8.84
C GLU A 79 8.40 2.28 9.58
N ASP A 80 7.27 2.85 9.99
CA ASP A 80 6.18 2.12 10.61
C ASP A 80 5.59 1.08 9.66
N LEU A 81 5.33 1.44 8.39
CA LEU A 81 4.81 0.49 7.40
C LEU A 81 5.81 -0.62 7.09
N GLU A 82 7.08 -0.30 6.90
CA GLU A 82 8.15 -1.29 6.68
C GLU A 82 8.28 -2.26 7.88
N SER A 83 8.23 -1.72 9.09
CA SER A 83 8.21 -2.50 10.33
C SER A 83 6.99 -3.44 10.37
N LEU A 84 5.80 -2.95 10.04
CA LEU A 84 4.58 -3.77 9.98
C LEU A 84 4.73 -4.92 8.97
N LEU A 85 5.24 -4.65 7.77
CA LEU A 85 5.42 -5.63 6.71
C LEU A 85 6.44 -6.73 7.08
N SER A 86 7.43 -6.40 7.93
CA SER A 86 8.41 -7.38 8.41
C SER A 86 7.82 -8.51 9.27
N TYR A 87 6.59 -8.33 9.77
CA TYR A 87 5.88 -9.31 10.60
C TYR A 87 4.76 -10.05 9.86
N THR A 88 4.48 -9.72 8.60
CA THR A 88 3.37 -10.29 7.82
C THR A 88 3.84 -11.36 6.84
N PHE A 89 4.29 -12.51 7.36
CA PHE A 89 4.88 -13.61 6.56
C PHE A 89 3.92 -14.33 5.61
N SER A 90 2.62 -14.07 5.69
CA SER A 90 1.62 -14.67 4.79
C SER A 90 1.04 -13.67 3.79
N LEU A 91 1.57 -12.45 3.73
CA LEU A 91 0.97 -11.36 2.97
C LEU A 91 0.96 -11.68 1.48
N GLN A 92 -0.21 -11.48 0.86
CA GLN A 92 -0.48 -11.70 -0.56
C GLN A 92 -0.80 -10.37 -1.24
N GLU A 93 -1.62 -9.54 -0.58
CA GLU A 93 -2.12 -8.29 -1.12
C GLU A 93 -1.82 -7.10 -0.20
N LEU A 94 -1.24 -6.03 -0.76
CA LEU A 94 -1.11 -4.73 -0.11
C LEU A 94 -1.85 -3.67 -0.91
N LYS A 95 -2.77 -2.97 -0.25
CA LYS A 95 -3.58 -1.90 -0.85
C LYS A 95 -3.43 -0.62 -0.03
N LEU A 96 -2.94 0.44 -0.66
CA LEU A 96 -2.70 1.74 -0.05
C LEU A 96 -3.49 2.80 -0.82
N SER A 97 -4.50 3.41 -0.20
CA SER A 97 -5.27 4.50 -0.81
C SER A 97 -5.15 5.78 0.02
N GLN A 98 -4.71 6.88 -0.61
CA GLN A 98 -4.63 8.22 -0.02
C GLN A 98 -3.91 8.26 1.35
N CYS A 99 -2.82 7.51 1.48
CA CYS A 99 -1.93 7.55 2.63
C CYS A 99 -0.90 8.70 2.46
N PRO A 100 -0.94 9.76 3.29
CA PRO A 100 -0.23 11.01 2.99
C PRO A 100 1.26 11.02 3.36
N ASN A 101 1.75 10.05 4.14
CA ASN A 101 3.07 10.09 4.78
C ASN A 101 4.02 8.98 4.29
N ILE A 102 3.77 8.44 3.08
CA ILE A 102 4.58 7.39 2.46
C ILE A 102 5.22 7.97 1.20
N ASP A 103 6.38 8.60 1.35
CA ASP A 103 7.08 9.23 0.23
C ASP A 103 7.96 8.24 -0.57
N HIS A 104 8.47 7.22 0.11
CA HIS A 104 9.19 6.09 -0.46
C HIS A 104 8.73 4.81 0.22
N LEU A 105 8.25 3.83 -0.55
CA LEU A 105 7.87 2.52 -0.02
C LEU A 105 8.95 1.51 -0.39
N ARG A 106 9.61 0.93 0.62
CA ARG A 106 10.38 -0.30 0.43
C ARG A 106 9.52 -1.48 0.84
N ILE A 107 9.39 -2.43 -0.08
CA ILE A 107 8.82 -3.74 0.23
C ILE A 107 10.03 -4.70 0.34
N PRO A 108 10.49 -5.02 1.57
CA PRO A 108 11.63 -5.91 1.79
C PRO A 108 11.31 -7.33 1.28
N ASP A 109 12.32 -8.19 1.10
CA ASP A 109 12.19 -9.58 0.61
C ASP A 109 10.93 -10.27 1.16
N VAL A 110 9.85 -10.19 0.37
CA VAL A 110 8.52 -10.54 0.87
C VAL A 110 8.43 -12.07 0.92
N PRO A 111 7.66 -12.64 1.85
CA PRO A 111 7.26 -14.04 1.74
C PRO A 111 6.77 -14.38 0.32
N SER A 112 7.06 -15.61 -0.10
CA SER A 112 6.87 -16.15 -1.44
C SER A 112 5.45 -16.12 -2.02
N LYS A 113 4.49 -15.48 -1.35
CA LYS A 113 3.07 -15.46 -1.70
C LYS A 113 2.56 -14.06 -2.10
N PHE A 114 3.36 -13.02 -1.94
CA PHE A 114 2.97 -11.66 -2.32
C PHE A 114 2.75 -11.55 -3.82
N ASN A 115 1.55 -11.15 -4.22
CA ASN A 115 1.12 -11.19 -5.62
C ASN A 115 0.27 -10.00 -6.09
N TYR A 116 -0.07 -9.08 -5.21
CA TYR A 116 -0.89 -7.93 -5.58
C TYR A 116 -0.48 -6.69 -4.80
N LEU A 117 -0.17 -5.62 -5.54
CA LEU A 117 0.13 -4.30 -4.99
C LEU A 117 -0.75 -3.26 -5.65
N ASP A 118 -1.46 -2.47 -4.84
CA ASP A 118 -2.30 -1.37 -5.31
C ASP A 118 -1.98 -0.11 -4.52
N ILE A 119 -1.55 0.92 -5.24
CA ILE A 119 -1.20 2.23 -4.70
C ILE A 119 -2.07 3.27 -5.40
N ASP A 120 -3.05 3.77 -4.68
CA ASP A 120 -4.06 4.69 -5.17
C ASP A 120 -3.93 6.06 -4.47
N LEU A 121 -3.68 7.10 -5.26
CA LEU A 121 -3.64 8.50 -4.83
C LEU A 121 -2.76 8.78 -3.60
N CYS A 122 -1.71 7.97 -3.40
CA CYS A 122 -0.67 8.22 -2.40
C CYS A 122 0.37 9.20 -2.94
N TRP A 123 0.92 10.07 -2.08
CA TRP A 123 2.00 11.01 -2.45
C TRP A 123 3.38 10.35 -2.43
N ILE A 124 3.47 9.21 -3.10
CA ILE A 124 4.68 8.40 -3.19
C ILE A 124 5.53 8.82 -4.39
N ARG A 125 6.85 8.87 -4.19
CA ARG A 125 7.85 9.23 -5.21
C ARG A 125 8.66 8.03 -5.69
N ALA A 126 8.79 7.01 -4.86
CA ALA A 126 9.53 5.81 -5.21
C ALA A 126 8.90 4.56 -4.60
N LEU A 127 8.94 3.46 -5.35
CA LEU A 127 8.69 2.10 -4.88
C LEU A 127 9.97 1.30 -5.08
N GLU A 128 10.54 0.80 -3.99
CA GLU A 128 11.63 -0.17 -4.00
C GLU A 128 11.06 -1.55 -3.66
N ILE A 129 11.20 -2.51 -4.56
CA ILE A 129 10.58 -3.83 -4.40
C ILE A 129 11.54 -4.94 -4.80
N HIS A 130 11.67 -5.92 -3.90
CA HIS A 130 12.51 -7.10 -4.06
C HIS A 130 11.61 -8.32 -3.89
N ILE A 131 11.12 -8.87 -4.99
CA ILE A 131 10.14 -9.97 -4.98
C ILE A 131 10.55 -11.06 -5.97
N GLN A 132 10.30 -12.31 -5.63
CA GLN A 132 10.61 -13.44 -6.52
C GLN A 132 9.38 -13.98 -7.26
N ASN A 133 8.19 -13.41 -7.01
CA ASN A 133 6.92 -13.94 -7.52
C ASN A 133 6.13 -12.91 -8.31
N LEU A 134 5.11 -13.43 -8.97
CA LEU A 134 4.19 -12.68 -9.81
C LEU A 134 3.48 -11.58 -9.04
N VAL A 135 3.61 -10.33 -9.47
CA VAL A 135 2.79 -9.24 -8.92
C VAL A 135 1.94 -8.60 -10.01
N ILE A 136 0.65 -8.46 -9.72
CA ILE A 136 -0.24 -7.49 -10.36
C ILE A 136 -0.02 -6.15 -9.66
N PHE A 137 0.39 -5.14 -10.41
CA PHE A 137 0.71 -3.82 -9.87
C PHE A 137 -0.23 -2.75 -10.40
N ASN A 138 -1.05 -2.20 -9.52
CA ASN A 138 -1.91 -1.06 -9.82
C ASN A 138 -1.31 0.21 -9.20
N TYR A 139 -1.16 1.25 -10.02
CA TYR A 139 -0.73 2.56 -9.58
C TYR A 139 -1.67 3.61 -10.14
N HIS A 140 -2.23 4.42 -9.25
CA HIS A 140 -2.96 5.62 -9.59
C HIS A 140 -2.34 6.81 -8.87
N GLY A 141 -1.76 7.76 -9.60
CA GLY A 141 -1.06 8.86 -8.95
C GLY A 141 -0.32 9.82 -9.86
N SER A 142 0.80 10.32 -9.37
CA SER A 142 1.61 11.37 -9.99
C SER A 142 2.69 10.79 -10.90
N VAL A 143 3.06 11.55 -11.94
CA VAL A 143 4.19 11.25 -12.84
C VAL A 143 5.58 11.38 -12.20
N ARG A 144 5.66 11.73 -10.91
CA ARG A 144 6.94 11.79 -10.18
C ARG A 144 7.33 10.45 -9.54
N PHE A 145 6.58 9.40 -9.82
CA PHE A 145 6.74 8.09 -9.21
C PHE A 145 7.71 7.21 -10.00
N ARG A 146 8.74 6.71 -9.31
CA ARG A 146 9.75 5.81 -9.88
C ARG A 146 9.66 4.42 -9.27
N ILE A 147 10.01 3.41 -10.07
CA ILE A 147 10.09 2.02 -9.64
C ILE A 147 11.56 1.61 -9.62
N ILE A 148 12.01 1.07 -8.49
CA ILE A 148 13.35 0.57 -8.27
C ILE A 148 13.21 -0.94 -7.99
N GLN A 149 13.59 -1.76 -8.96
CA GLN A 149 13.54 -3.22 -8.81
C GLN A 149 14.85 -3.77 -8.25
N GLY A 150 14.72 -4.70 -7.30
CA GLY A 150 15.78 -5.65 -7.00
C GLY A 150 15.99 -6.65 -8.13
N GLU A 151 17.22 -7.18 -8.24
CA GLU A 151 17.54 -8.25 -9.20
C GLU A 151 16.55 -9.41 -9.08
N GLY A 152 16.04 -9.90 -10.22
CA GLY A 152 15.13 -11.04 -10.28
C GLY A 152 13.65 -10.75 -10.04
N SER A 153 13.23 -9.48 -9.97
CA SER A 153 11.82 -9.11 -9.79
C SER A 153 10.93 -9.41 -11.01
N LEU A 154 9.76 -10.03 -10.78
CA LEU A 154 8.85 -10.50 -11.82
C LEU A 154 7.44 -9.85 -11.72
N PHE A 155 7.24 -8.73 -12.41
CA PHE A 155 5.89 -8.15 -12.63
C PHE A 155 5.32 -8.69 -13.93
N LYS A 156 4.09 -9.22 -13.91
CA LYS A 156 3.41 -9.66 -15.15
C LYS A 156 2.39 -8.67 -15.66
N GLU A 157 1.68 -8.02 -14.75
CA GLU A 157 0.64 -7.07 -15.10
C GLU A 157 0.85 -5.77 -14.34
N ALA A 158 0.75 -4.66 -15.06
CA ALA A 158 0.78 -3.33 -14.49
C ALA A 158 -0.37 -2.51 -15.05
N ARG A 159 -1.06 -1.79 -14.17
CA ARG A 159 -2.07 -0.80 -14.53
C ARG A 159 -1.66 0.54 -13.98
N PHE A 160 -1.44 1.49 -14.87
CA PHE A 160 -1.11 2.85 -14.51
C PHE A 160 -2.26 3.78 -14.88
N GLN A 161 -2.79 4.47 -13.87
CA GLN A 161 -3.81 5.47 -14.01
C GLN A 161 -3.26 6.84 -13.62
N PHE A 162 -3.53 7.85 -14.44
CA PHE A 162 -3.09 9.21 -14.20
C PHE A 162 -4.23 10.19 -14.42
N SER A 163 -4.21 11.29 -13.66
CA SER A 163 -5.19 12.38 -13.79
C SER A 163 -5.11 13.13 -15.12
N CYS A 164 -4.07 12.91 -15.93
CA CYS A 164 -3.76 13.68 -17.13
C CYS A 164 -3.18 12.76 -18.22
N GLY A 165 -3.57 12.97 -19.48
CA GLY A 165 -3.16 12.14 -20.61
C GLY A 165 -1.67 12.25 -20.96
N ASP A 166 -1.05 13.42 -20.75
CA ASP A 166 0.39 13.63 -20.99
C ASP A 166 1.28 12.72 -20.13
N ALA A 167 0.73 12.22 -19.01
CA ALA A 167 1.40 11.25 -18.14
C ALA A 167 1.56 9.85 -18.76
N ILE A 168 0.82 9.55 -19.84
CA ILE A 168 0.91 8.26 -20.54
C ILE A 168 2.30 8.12 -21.18
N GLU A 169 2.86 9.20 -21.73
CA GLU A 169 4.21 9.17 -22.32
C GLU A 169 5.24 8.79 -21.24
N TYR A 170 5.18 9.42 -20.06
CA TYR A 170 6.01 9.08 -18.91
C TYR A 170 5.90 7.60 -18.51
N ALA A 171 4.67 7.06 -18.49
CA ALA A 171 4.44 5.66 -18.16
C ALA A 171 5.13 4.71 -19.15
N ILE A 172 5.13 5.06 -20.44
CA ILE A 172 5.75 4.27 -21.51
C ILE A 172 7.27 4.40 -21.50
N THR A 173 7.80 5.60 -21.29
CA THR A 173 9.25 5.87 -21.44
C THR A 173 10.06 5.62 -20.17
N GLU A 174 9.43 5.74 -18.99
CA GLU A 174 10.13 5.65 -17.70
C GLU A 174 9.65 4.48 -16.84
N MET A 175 8.34 4.29 -16.68
CA MET A 175 7.80 3.28 -15.75
C MET A 175 7.80 1.86 -16.33
N ALA A 176 7.34 1.67 -17.57
CA ALA A 176 7.29 0.36 -18.21
C ALA A 176 8.69 -0.26 -18.38
N PRO A 177 9.74 0.48 -18.81
CA PRO A 177 11.10 -0.07 -18.91
C PRO A 177 11.70 -0.46 -17.55
N ALA A 178 11.24 0.14 -16.45
CA ALA A 178 11.59 -0.29 -15.10
C ALA A 178 10.96 -1.64 -14.69
N LEU A 179 10.05 -2.19 -15.51
CA LEU A 179 9.38 -3.48 -15.34
C LEU A 179 9.74 -4.44 -16.50
N PRO A 180 10.98 -4.98 -16.57
CA PRO A 180 11.47 -5.68 -17.76
C PRO A 180 10.72 -6.99 -18.10
N ASN A 181 10.01 -7.59 -17.14
CA ASN A 181 9.29 -8.85 -17.31
C ASN A 181 7.78 -8.67 -17.57
N LEU A 182 7.34 -7.43 -17.82
CA LEU A 182 5.93 -7.10 -17.94
C LEU A 182 5.29 -7.72 -19.20
N GLU A 183 4.26 -8.55 -19.01
CA GLU A 183 3.52 -9.19 -20.10
C GLU A 183 2.31 -8.35 -20.53
N THR A 184 1.66 -7.67 -19.57
CA THR A 184 0.45 -6.88 -19.82
C THR A 184 0.58 -5.50 -19.18
N LEU A 185 0.35 -4.46 -19.98
CA LEU A 185 0.34 -3.06 -19.53
C LEU A 185 -1.02 -2.42 -19.85
N PHE A 186 -1.69 -1.91 -18.81
CA PHE A 186 -2.90 -1.11 -18.94
C PHE A 186 -2.60 0.34 -18.60
N LEU A 187 -2.94 1.26 -19.50
CA LEU A 187 -2.73 2.70 -19.30
C LEU A 187 -4.09 3.40 -19.34
N ILE A 188 -4.35 4.22 -18.31
CA ILE A 188 -5.56 5.03 -18.19
C ILE A 188 -5.11 6.48 -17.96
N GLY A 189 -5.44 7.37 -18.89
CA GLY A 189 -5.23 8.81 -18.74
C GLY A 189 -6.49 9.56 -19.10
N PHE A 190 -6.77 10.66 -18.41
CA PHE A 190 -7.91 11.52 -18.71
C PHE A 190 -7.48 12.67 -19.63
N SER A 191 -8.31 13.04 -20.61
CA SER A 191 -7.99 13.95 -21.72
C SER A 191 -7.77 15.43 -21.35
N LYS A 192 -7.57 15.76 -20.07
CA LYS A 192 -7.28 17.14 -19.64
C LYS A 192 -5.80 17.44 -19.86
N VAL A 193 -5.51 18.56 -20.52
CA VAL A 193 -4.15 19.12 -20.63
C VAL A 193 -3.68 19.53 -19.24
N CYS A 194 -2.48 19.11 -18.85
CA CYS A 194 -1.90 19.41 -17.56
C CYS A 194 -1.54 20.91 -17.44
N GLU A 195 -2.18 21.64 -16.52
CA GLU A 195 -1.56 22.85 -15.96
C GLU A 195 -0.49 22.41 -14.95
N TRP A 196 0.76 22.35 -15.40
CA TRP A 196 1.93 21.90 -14.59
C TRP A 196 2.08 22.61 -13.22
N ASN A 197 1.37 23.72 -13.00
CA ASN A 197 1.39 24.52 -11.78
C ASN A 197 0.38 24.09 -10.70
N GLN A 198 -0.54 23.16 -10.97
CA GLN A 198 -1.54 22.70 -9.98
C GLN A 198 -1.17 21.36 -9.30
N LEU A 199 -0.01 20.77 -9.63
CA LEU A 199 0.51 19.52 -9.07
C LEU A 199 1.77 19.75 -8.18
N LEU A 200 1.94 20.98 -7.66
CA LEU A 200 3.00 21.35 -6.73
C LEU A 200 2.66 20.97 -5.28
#